data_AF-A0AAJ1U8N2-F1
#
_entry.id   AF-A0AAJ1U8N2-F1
#
_cell.length_a   1.000
_cell.length_b   1.000
_cell.length_c   1.000
_cell.angle_alpha   90.00
_cell.angle_beta   90.00
_cell.angle_gamma   90.00
#
_symmetry.space_group_name_H-M   'P 1'
#
loop_
_entity.id
_entity.type
_entity.pdbx_description
1 polymer ?
#
loop_
_entity_poly.entity_id
_entity_poly.type
_entity_poly.pdbx_seq_one_letter_code
_entity_poly.pdbx_strand_id
1 'polypeptide(L)'
;MKTLVLIAALLAGLLTGLLAGPVRADVAGFENDYRALFTSHAGRVQQPAPGMRVLEMPGPVIIYEDTASDGTRHYRAEDHSGRGAAGCMFDALIDATVIAGLCPDMLDATSSAQLDAMTRAMARFVAANAAPPLPVRAVEPRLRSVVRERAARIRVRCPAPVSGVQDNRARLQAMLRPGGIGALKRALAMPRLPVMQPCD
;
A
#
# COMPACT_ATOMS: atom_id res chain seq x y z
N MET A 1 37.35 58.41 17.65
CA MET A 1 38.09 57.26 17.07
C MET A 1 37.07 56.15 16.84
N LYS A 2 36.51 56.07 15.62
CA LYS A 2 36.90 55.15 14.53
C LYS A 2 36.55 53.68 14.83
N THR A 3 35.75 53.10 13.91
CA THR A 3 35.54 51.65 13.62
C THR A 3 34.74 50.87 14.69
N LEU A 4 33.64 50.17 14.40
CA LEU A 4 33.43 49.18 13.34
C LEU A 4 32.07 49.28 12.61
N VAL A 5 32.14 48.85 11.36
CA VAL A 5 31.13 48.77 10.30
C VAL A 5 30.54 47.35 10.27
N LEU A 6 29.22 47.27 10.00
CA LEU A 6 28.42 46.19 9.40
C LEU A 6 28.98 44.76 9.27
N ILE A 7 28.21 43.76 9.71
CA ILE A 7 27.88 42.59 8.87
C ILE A 7 26.38 42.26 9.03
N ALA A 8 25.74 42.07 7.90
CA ALA A 8 24.31 42.06 7.67
C ALA A 8 23.62 40.76 8.08
N ALA A 9 22.37 40.90 8.54
CA ALA A 9 21.35 39.86 8.50
C ALA A 9 21.01 39.56 7.03
N LEU A 10 21.05 38.29 6.60
CA LEU A 10 20.33 37.78 5.43
C LEU A 10 20.45 36.25 5.29
N LEU A 11 19.31 35.63 4.97
CA LEU A 11 19.08 34.28 4.38
C LEU A 11 19.19 33.10 5.36
N ALA A 12 18.09 32.52 5.88
CA ALA A 12 16.94 31.90 5.20
C ALA A 12 17.35 30.88 4.14
N GLY A 13 17.14 29.59 4.45
CA GLY A 13 17.39 28.43 3.58
C GLY A 13 17.52 27.17 4.45
N LEU A 14 16.46 26.69 5.10
CA LEU A 14 15.42 25.84 4.50
C LEU A 14 16.00 24.70 3.66
N LEU A 15 16.43 23.64 4.34
CA LEU A 15 16.58 22.31 3.74
C LEU A 15 16.01 21.25 4.69
N THR A 16 14.72 21.41 5.00
CA THR A 16 13.90 20.32 5.54
C THR A 16 13.63 19.36 4.38
N GLY A 17 14.55 18.44 4.14
CA GLY A 17 14.33 17.29 3.27
C GLY A 17 13.30 16.36 3.89
N LEU A 18 12.01 16.70 3.79
CA LEU A 18 10.95 15.71 3.85
C LEU A 18 11.16 14.82 2.63
N LEU A 19 11.83 13.69 2.86
CA LEU A 19 11.73 12.49 2.05
C LEU A 19 10.26 12.08 2.06
N ALA A 20 9.44 12.74 1.23
CA ALA A 20 8.16 12.21 0.81
C ALA A 20 8.48 10.95 0.02
N GLY A 21 8.57 9.82 0.72
CA GLY A 21 8.62 8.52 0.08
C GLY A 21 7.45 8.42 -0.90
N PRO A 22 7.60 7.67 -2.00
CA PRO A 22 6.53 7.52 -2.98
C PRO A 22 5.27 7.03 -2.27
N VAL A 23 4.25 7.88 -2.22
CA VAL A 23 2.91 7.49 -1.76
C VAL A 23 2.41 6.47 -2.78
N ARG A 24 2.43 5.19 -2.40
CA ARG A 24 1.90 4.11 -3.25
C ARG A 24 0.37 4.27 -3.26
N ALA A 25 -0.14 4.73 -4.40
CA ALA A 25 -1.53 5.14 -4.61
C ALA A 25 -2.48 3.94 -4.86
N ASP A 26 -2.48 2.96 -3.96
CA ASP A 26 -3.25 1.70 -4.05
C ASP A 26 -2.70 0.66 -5.03
N VAL A 27 -3.27 -0.56 -4.95
CA VAL A 27 -2.96 -1.68 -5.84
C VAL A 27 -3.74 -1.49 -7.14
N ALA A 28 -3.03 -1.39 -8.27
CA ALA A 28 -3.64 -1.26 -9.59
C ALA A 28 -4.73 -2.33 -9.82
N GLY A 29 -5.90 -1.93 -10.32
CA GLY A 29 -7.10 -2.77 -10.48
C GLY A 29 -7.96 -2.95 -9.23
N PHE A 30 -7.53 -2.45 -8.07
CA PHE A 30 -8.22 -2.51 -6.77
C PHE A 30 -8.16 -1.15 -6.03
N GLU A 31 -8.18 -0.05 -6.78
CA GLU A 31 -8.01 1.31 -6.27
C GLU A 31 -9.23 1.83 -5.52
N ASN A 32 -8.99 2.74 -4.56
CA ASN A 32 -10.05 3.50 -3.90
C ASN A 32 -10.24 4.86 -4.57
N ASP A 33 -11.48 5.23 -4.85
CA ASP A 33 -11.86 6.56 -5.29
C ASP A 33 -11.99 7.50 -4.07
N TYR A 34 -10.85 8.02 -3.63
CA TYR A 34 -10.79 8.95 -2.50
C TYR A 34 -11.61 10.22 -2.76
N ARG A 35 -11.64 10.72 -4.00
CA ARG A 35 -12.45 11.90 -4.35
C ARG A 35 -13.93 11.62 -4.09
N ALA A 36 -14.44 10.49 -4.56
CA ALA A 36 -15.81 10.09 -4.31
C ALA A 36 -16.09 9.91 -2.81
N LEU A 37 -15.15 9.35 -2.04
CA LEU A 37 -15.28 9.22 -0.58
C LEU A 37 -15.43 10.58 0.13
N PHE A 38 -14.62 11.57 -0.25
CA PHE A 38 -14.74 12.93 0.29
C PHE A 38 -16.06 13.60 -0.09
N THR A 39 -16.57 13.35 -1.30
CA THR A 39 -17.88 13.87 -1.73
C THR A 39 -19.02 13.19 -0.99
N SER A 40 -19.02 11.86 -0.90
CA SER A 40 -20.12 11.10 -0.27
C SER A 40 -20.19 11.28 1.24
N HIS A 41 -19.08 11.67 1.87
CA HIS A 41 -18.99 11.90 3.31
C HIS A 41 -18.72 13.36 3.67
N ALA A 42 -19.11 14.31 2.82
CA ALA A 42 -18.81 15.74 2.98
C ALA A 42 -19.14 16.28 4.39
N GLY A 43 -20.26 15.83 4.99
CA GLY A 43 -20.66 16.23 6.34
C GLY A 43 -19.77 15.73 7.49
N ARG A 44 -18.81 14.84 7.23
CA ARG A 44 -17.83 14.34 8.21
C ARG A 44 -16.40 14.84 7.92
N VAL A 45 -16.21 15.60 6.85
CA VAL A 45 -14.88 16.07 6.47
C VAL A 45 -14.47 17.19 7.41
N GLN A 46 -13.30 17.04 8.02
CA GLN A 46 -12.68 18.06 8.86
C GLN A 46 -11.68 18.87 8.04
N GLN A 47 -11.49 20.14 8.38
CA GLN A 47 -10.50 21.02 7.75
C GLN A 47 -9.58 21.62 8.83
N PRO A 48 -8.58 20.87 9.30
CA PRO A 48 -7.71 21.31 10.39
C PRO A 48 -6.79 22.47 10.02
N ALA A 49 -6.50 22.65 8.72
CA ALA A 49 -5.68 23.74 8.21
C ALA A 49 -6.13 24.17 6.79
N PRO A 50 -5.79 25.39 6.33
CA PRO A 50 -5.99 25.77 4.94
C PRO A 50 -5.33 24.78 3.98
N GLY A 51 -6.09 24.30 2.98
CA GLY A 51 -5.60 23.35 1.98
C GLY A 51 -5.52 21.88 2.43
N MET A 52 -5.79 21.57 3.70
CA MET A 52 -5.77 20.21 4.24
C MET A 52 -7.17 19.79 4.68
N ARG A 53 -7.65 18.66 4.16
CA ARG A 53 -8.93 18.05 4.55
C ARG A 53 -8.69 16.63 5.06
N VAL A 54 -9.42 16.25 6.10
CA VAL A 54 -9.29 14.95 6.75
C VAL A 54 -10.65 14.27 6.79
N LEU A 55 -10.68 12.99 6.43
CA LEU A 55 -11.86 12.15 6.50
C LEU A 55 -11.52 10.87 7.27
N GLU A 56 -12.14 10.71 8.44
CA GLU A 56 -12.08 9.48 9.20
C GLU A 56 -13.13 8.48 8.69
N MET A 57 -12.68 7.25 8.45
CA MET A 57 -13.48 6.14 7.95
C MET A 57 -13.64 5.05 9.01
N PRO A 58 -14.76 4.29 8.99
CA PRO A 58 -14.89 3.08 9.79
C PRO A 58 -13.75 2.09 9.52
N GLY A 59 -13.31 1.36 10.55
CA GLY A 59 -12.23 0.38 10.42
C GLY A 59 -10.83 0.99 10.55
N PRO A 60 -10.62 1.74 11.64
CA PRO A 60 -9.86 3.01 11.75
C PRO A 60 -8.94 3.35 10.58
N VAL A 61 -9.51 3.85 9.48
CA VAL A 61 -8.74 4.41 8.36
C VAL A 61 -8.91 5.93 8.36
N ILE A 62 -7.81 6.67 8.21
CA ILE A 62 -7.82 8.12 8.08
C ILE A 62 -7.34 8.49 6.68
N ILE A 63 -8.13 9.30 5.97
CA ILE A 63 -7.82 9.78 4.63
C ILE A 63 -7.50 11.28 4.71
N TYR A 64 -6.37 11.66 4.15
CA TYR A 64 -5.88 13.02 4.03
C TYR A 64 -6.00 13.48 2.58
N GLU A 65 -6.56 14.65 2.36
CA GLU A 65 -6.54 15.38 1.08
C GLU A 65 -5.72 16.66 1.28
N ASP A 66 -4.62 16.78 0.54
CA ASP A 66 -3.80 17.99 0.48
C ASP A 66 -3.98 18.66 -0.88
N THR A 67 -4.18 19.98 -0.89
CA THR A 67 -4.26 20.77 -2.12
C THR A 67 -2.94 21.51 -2.34
N ALA A 68 -2.24 21.17 -3.42
CA ALA A 68 -1.02 21.83 -3.86
C ALA A 68 -1.30 23.27 -4.35
N SER A 69 -0.25 24.08 -4.49
CA SER A 69 -0.36 25.49 -4.88
C SER A 69 -0.92 25.71 -6.30
N ASP A 70 -0.80 24.71 -7.17
CA ASP A 70 -1.36 24.67 -8.52
C ASP A 70 -2.85 24.21 -8.54
N GLY A 71 -3.43 23.92 -7.38
CA GLY A 71 -4.79 23.39 -7.23
C GLY A 71 -4.90 21.87 -7.38
N THR A 72 -3.79 21.16 -7.61
CA THR A 72 -3.77 19.70 -7.68
C THR A 72 -4.10 19.11 -6.31
N ARG A 73 -4.92 18.06 -6.29
CA ARG A 73 -5.30 17.36 -5.06
C ARG A 73 -4.52 16.06 -4.92
N HIS A 74 -3.93 15.84 -3.76
CA HIS A 74 -3.23 14.62 -3.39
C HIS A 74 -3.97 13.92 -2.28
N TYR A 75 -4.07 12.60 -2.38
CA TYR A 75 -4.71 11.76 -1.37
C TYR A 75 -3.69 10.81 -0.75
N ARG A 76 -3.75 10.68 0.56
CA ARG A 76 -3.03 9.66 1.34
C ARG A 76 -4.01 9.05 2.33
N ALA A 77 -3.90 7.76 2.57
CA ALA A 77 -4.73 7.10 3.57
C ALA A 77 -3.89 6.16 4.43
N GLU A 78 -4.22 6.13 5.72
CA GLU A 78 -3.49 5.37 6.74
C GLU A 78 -4.43 4.46 7.52
N ASP A 79 -3.96 3.24 7.77
CA ASP A 79 -4.63 2.23 8.57
C ASP A 79 -4.10 2.28 10.01
N HIS A 80 -4.95 2.68 10.94
CA HIS A 80 -4.66 2.75 12.37
C HIS A 80 -5.27 1.59 13.15
N SER A 81 -5.63 0.48 12.48
CA SER A 81 -6.28 -0.66 13.14
C SER A 81 -5.36 -1.51 14.01
N GLY A 82 -4.03 -1.30 13.92
CA GLY A 82 -3.03 -2.17 14.53
C GLY A 82 -3.00 -3.57 13.92
N ARG A 83 -3.66 -3.79 12.78
CA ARG A 83 -3.76 -5.10 12.08
C ARG A 83 -2.92 -5.17 10.80
N GLY A 84 -2.19 -4.10 10.49
CA GLY A 84 -1.44 -3.90 9.26
C GLY A 84 -2.32 -3.44 8.09
N ALA A 85 -1.76 -2.62 7.21
CA ALA A 85 -2.51 -2.05 6.09
C ALA A 85 -2.88 -3.13 5.06
N ALA A 86 -4.19 -3.30 4.81
CA ALA A 86 -4.68 -4.38 3.96
C ALA A 86 -4.21 -4.24 2.49
N GLY A 87 -4.15 -3.03 1.94
CA GLY A 87 -3.62 -2.81 0.60
C GLY A 87 -2.14 -3.20 0.49
N CYS A 88 -1.31 -2.82 1.46
CA CYS A 88 0.10 -3.19 1.52
C CYS A 88 0.29 -4.72 1.55
N MET A 89 -0.43 -5.41 2.43
CA MET A 89 -0.33 -6.87 2.52
C MET A 89 -0.78 -7.56 1.22
N PHE A 90 -1.82 -7.02 0.55
CA PHE A 90 -2.25 -7.54 -0.74
C PHE A 90 -1.20 -7.34 -1.84
N ASP A 91 -0.57 -6.17 -1.90
CA ASP A 91 0.54 -5.90 -2.83
C ASP A 91 1.70 -6.89 -2.61
N ALA A 92 2.06 -7.14 -1.35
CA ALA A 92 3.10 -8.09 -1.00
C ALA A 92 2.75 -9.54 -1.41
N LEU A 93 1.49 -9.95 -1.29
CA LEU A 93 1.00 -11.26 -1.73
C LEU A 93 0.99 -11.38 -3.27
N ILE A 94 0.68 -10.31 -3.99
CA ILE A 94 0.80 -10.25 -5.45
C ILE A 94 2.27 -10.45 -5.86
N ASP A 95 3.20 -9.70 -5.25
CA ASP A 95 4.63 -9.85 -5.54
C ASP A 95 5.11 -11.28 -5.24
N ALA A 96 4.70 -11.84 -4.10
CA ALA A 96 4.99 -13.21 -3.73
C ALA A 96 4.49 -14.22 -4.78
N THR A 97 3.23 -14.05 -5.22
CA THR A 97 2.60 -14.92 -6.23
C THR A 97 3.33 -14.84 -7.57
N VAL A 98 3.72 -13.63 -7.98
CA VAL A 98 4.48 -13.41 -9.22
C VAL A 98 5.85 -14.06 -9.14
N ILE A 99 6.58 -13.85 -8.04
CA ILE A 99 7.92 -14.41 -7.86
C ILE A 99 7.86 -15.95 -7.84
N ALA A 100 6.90 -16.54 -7.12
CA ALA A 100 6.70 -17.99 -7.11
C ALA A 100 6.35 -18.55 -8.50
N GLY A 101 5.58 -17.81 -9.30
CA GLY A 101 5.24 -18.18 -10.69
C GLY A 101 6.42 -18.06 -11.66
N LEU A 102 7.32 -17.10 -11.46
CA LEU A 102 8.53 -16.92 -12.27
C LEU A 102 9.65 -17.89 -11.88
N CYS A 103 9.76 -18.26 -10.60
CA CYS A 103 10.75 -19.19 -10.06
C CYS A 103 10.07 -20.40 -9.39
N PRO A 104 9.62 -21.42 -10.16
CA PRO A 104 8.81 -22.52 -9.64
C PRO A 104 9.50 -23.36 -8.55
N ASP A 105 10.83 -23.45 -8.57
CA ASP A 105 11.61 -24.22 -7.58
C ASP A 105 11.77 -23.51 -6.21
N MET A 106 11.10 -22.36 -6.01
CA MET A 106 11.15 -21.64 -4.74
C MET A 106 10.19 -22.19 -3.68
N LEU A 107 9.09 -22.82 -4.10
CA LEU A 107 8.07 -23.37 -3.22
C LEU A 107 7.70 -24.78 -3.65
N ASP A 108 7.41 -25.65 -2.69
CA ASP A 108 6.76 -26.92 -2.99
C ASP A 108 5.28 -26.72 -3.37
N ALA A 109 4.63 -27.78 -3.86
CA ALA A 109 3.24 -27.72 -4.32
C ALA A 109 2.27 -27.27 -3.21
N THR A 110 2.48 -27.72 -1.97
CA THR A 110 1.66 -27.36 -0.82
C THR A 110 1.76 -25.88 -0.49
N SER A 111 2.98 -25.36 -0.44
CA SER A 111 3.31 -23.96 -0.18
C SER A 111 2.79 -23.04 -1.29
N SER A 112 2.88 -23.49 -2.54
CA SER A 112 2.33 -22.77 -3.70
C SER A 112 0.81 -22.68 -3.63
N ALA A 113 0.11 -23.79 -3.33
CA ALA A 113 -1.34 -23.80 -3.16
C ALA A 113 -1.79 -22.91 -1.98
N GLN A 114 -1.02 -22.90 -0.89
CA GLN A 114 -1.29 -22.04 0.25
C GLN A 114 -1.13 -20.56 -0.09
N LEU A 115 -0.08 -20.19 -0.83
CA LEU A 115 0.13 -18.82 -1.30
C LEU A 115 -1.02 -18.36 -2.20
N ASP A 116 -1.44 -19.18 -3.17
CA ASP A 116 -2.58 -18.88 -4.04
C ASP A 116 -3.87 -18.68 -3.24
N ALA A 117 -4.15 -19.55 -2.26
CA ALA A 117 -5.31 -19.41 -1.38
C ALA A 117 -5.26 -18.11 -0.55
N MET A 118 -4.10 -17.75 0.00
CA MET A 118 -3.90 -16.51 0.74
C MET A 118 -4.13 -15.28 -0.14
N THR A 119 -3.55 -15.26 -1.35
CA THR A 119 -3.70 -14.17 -2.31
C THR A 119 -5.15 -13.99 -2.74
N ARG A 120 -5.88 -15.09 -3.02
CA ARG A 120 -7.31 -15.04 -3.36
C ARG A 120 -8.17 -14.55 -2.21
N ALA A 121 -7.91 -15.01 -0.99
CA ALA A 121 -8.63 -14.54 0.20
C ALA A 121 -8.45 -13.04 0.39
N MET A 122 -7.22 -12.55 0.22
CA MET A 122 -6.92 -11.13 0.30
C MET A 122 -7.57 -10.32 -0.82
N ALA A 123 -7.53 -10.81 -2.06
CA ALA A 123 -8.19 -10.16 -3.19
C ALA A 123 -9.69 -9.99 -2.97
N ARG A 124 -10.37 -10.99 -2.39
CA ARG A 124 -11.80 -10.91 -2.03
C ARG A 124 -12.04 -9.88 -0.93
N PHE A 125 -11.19 -9.84 0.08
CA PHE A 125 -11.28 -8.85 1.15
C PHE A 125 -11.10 -7.43 0.62
N VAL A 126 -10.04 -7.19 -0.16
CA VAL A 126 -9.77 -5.88 -0.77
C VAL A 126 -10.93 -5.46 -1.67
N ALA A 127 -11.42 -6.36 -2.54
CA ALA A 127 -12.56 -6.10 -3.40
C ALA A 127 -13.83 -5.71 -2.63
N ALA A 128 -14.16 -6.43 -1.55
CA ALA A 128 -15.36 -6.19 -0.77
C ALA A 128 -15.31 -4.87 0.03
N ASN A 129 -14.11 -4.38 0.34
CA ASN A 129 -13.91 -3.20 1.16
C ASN A 129 -13.37 -1.98 0.39
N ALA A 130 -13.07 -2.12 -0.91
CA ALA A 130 -12.69 -1.02 -1.78
C ALA A 130 -13.83 0.02 -1.88
N ALA A 131 -13.49 1.23 -2.31
CA ALA A 131 -14.45 2.28 -2.57
C ALA A 131 -14.41 2.73 -4.05
N PRO A 132 -15.44 2.42 -4.87
CA PRO A 132 -16.58 1.57 -4.57
C PRO A 132 -16.20 0.08 -4.46
N PRO A 133 -17.01 -0.74 -3.75
CA PRO A 133 -16.76 -2.17 -3.68
C PRO A 133 -16.80 -2.82 -5.06
N LEU A 134 -15.91 -3.78 -5.28
CA LEU A 134 -15.86 -4.52 -6.54
C LEU A 134 -16.83 -5.71 -6.50
N PRO A 135 -17.58 -5.97 -7.59
CA PRO A 135 -18.46 -7.12 -7.64
C PRO A 135 -17.65 -8.42 -7.60
N VAL A 136 -18.14 -9.42 -6.85
CA VAL A 136 -17.45 -10.71 -6.64
C VAL A 136 -17.00 -11.36 -7.95
N ARG A 137 -17.82 -11.29 -9.00
CA ARG A 137 -17.51 -11.82 -10.34
C ARG A 137 -16.30 -11.16 -11.02
N ALA A 138 -15.92 -9.95 -10.63
CA ALA A 138 -14.79 -9.21 -11.19
C ALA A 138 -13.47 -9.50 -10.46
N VAL A 139 -13.50 -10.09 -9.26
CA VAL A 139 -12.30 -10.28 -8.42
C VAL A 139 -11.27 -11.17 -9.12
N GLU A 140 -11.70 -12.34 -9.61
CA GLU A 140 -10.81 -13.31 -10.22
C GLU A 140 -10.19 -12.83 -11.54
N PRO A 141 -10.96 -12.29 -12.50
CA PRO A 141 -10.39 -11.66 -13.70
C PRO A 141 -9.40 -10.53 -13.38
N ARG A 142 -9.72 -9.67 -12.40
CA ARG A 142 -8.83 -8.57 -12.00
C ARG A 142 -7.55 -9.07 -11.37
N LEU A 143 -7.64 -9.99 -10.40
CA LEU A 143 -6.46 -10.59 -9.77
C LEU A 143 -5.52 -11.20 -10.83
N ARG A 144 -6.04 -11.95 -11.80
CA ARG A 144 -5.24 -12.49 -12.90
C ARG A 144 -4.59 -11.39 -13.76
N SER A 145 -5.29 -10.29 -14.03
CA SER A 145 -4.72 -9.16 -14.77
C SER A 145 -3.56 -8.53 -14.02
N VAL A 146 -3.76 -8.25 -12.74
CA VAL A 146 -2.76 -7.61 -11.88
C VAL A 146 -1.51 -8.47 -11.73
N VAL A 147 -1.66 -9.78 -11.51
CA VAL A 147 -0.54 -10.72 -11.45
C VAL A 147 0.22 -10.74 -12.78
N ARG A 148 -0.49 -10.82 -13.91
CA ARG A 148 0.13 -10.83 -15.26
C ARG A 148 0.91 -9.54 -15.54
N GLU A 149 0.30 -8.40 -15.26
CA GLU A 149 0.92 -7.08 -15.46
C GLU A 149 2.12 -6.87 -14.54
N ARG A 150 2.03 -7.33 -13.29
CA ARG A 150 3.15 -7.31 -12.34
C ARG A 150 4.28 -8.20 -12.83
N ALA A 151 3.98 -9.42 -13.28
CA ALA A 151 4.95 -10.35 -13.85
C ALA A 151 5.69 -9.78 -15.07
N ALA A 152 5.01 -8.99 -15.92
CA ALA A 152 5.63 -8.33 -17.07
C ALA A 152 6.65 -7.24 -16.68
N ARG A 153 6.52 -6.66 -15.48
CA ARG A 153 7.40 -5.57 -14.98
C ARG A 153 8.53 -6.10 -14.09
N ILE A 154 8.27 -7.15 -13.32
CA ILE A 154 9.25 -7.73 -12.41
C ILE A 154 10.36 -8.44 -13.22
N ARG A 155 11.61 -8.10 -12.91
CA ARG A 155 12.80 -8.75 -13.47
C ARG A 155 13.47 -9.57 -12.37
N VAL A 156 13.17 -10.86 -12.36
CA VAL A 156 13.80 -11.83 -11.44
C VAL A 156 14.62 -12.81 -12.28
N ARG A 157 15.81 -13.17 -11.81
CA ARG A 157 16.60 -14.28 -12.36
C ARG A 157 16.41 -15.49 -11.46
N CYS A 158 16.18 -16.66 -12.04
CA CYS A 158 16.04 -17.91 -11.32
C CYS A 158 17.10 -18.90 -11.86
N PRO A 159 18.04 -19.40 -11.03
CA PRO A 159 18.44 -18.88 -9.73
C PRO A 159 19.30 -17.60 -9.88
N ALA A 160 18.92 -16.48 -9.25
CA ALA A 160 19.79 -15.31 -9.08
C ALA A 160 20.94 -15.63 -8.10
N PRO A 161 22.04 -14.84 -8.12
CA PRO A 161 23.16 -15.02 -7.20
C PRO A 161 22.71 -15.06 -5.74
N VAL A 162 23.48 -15.80 -4.94
CA VAL A 162 23.19 -16.32 -3.59
C VAL A 162 22.57 -15.29 -2.63
N SER A 163 22.85 -13.99 -2.77
CA SER A 163 22.28 -12.94 -1.91
C SER A 163 20.82 -12.57 -2.24
N GLY A 164 20.43 -12.45 -3.52
CA GLY A 164 19.09 -11.96 -3.89
C GLY A 164 17.98 -13.03 -3.89
N VAL A 165 18.32 -14.30 -4.09
CA VAL A 165 17.36 -15.42 -4.05
C VAL A 165 17.09 -15.88 -2.62
N GLN A 166 18.10 -15.83 -1.75
CA GLN A 166 17.92 -16.18 -0.34
C GLN A 166 16.91 -15.25 0.32
N ASP A 167 16.96 -13.94 0.01
CA ASP A 167 16.02 -12.95 0.56
C ASP A 167 14.58 -13.19 0.11
N ASN A 168 14.36 -13.47 -1.18
CA ASN A 168 13.02 -13.74 -1.71
C ASN A 168 12.45 -15.08 -1.21
N ARG A 169 13.27 -16.14 -1.17
CA ARG A 169 12.87 -17.44 -0.63
C ARG A 169 12.54 -17.32 0.87
N ALA A 170 13.39 -16.65 1.65
CA ALA A 170 13.16 -16.43 3.06
C ALA A 170 11.88 -15.62 3.31
N ARG A 171 11.64 -14.57 2.51
CA ARG A 171 10.41 -13.77 2.56
C ARG A 171 9.16 -14.61 2.28
N LEU A 172 9.16 -15.41 1.21
CA LEU A 172 8.04 -16.30 0.90
C LEU A 172 7.79 -17.30 2.02
N GLN A 173 8.85 -17.95 2.51
CA GLN A 173 8.73 -18.90 3.62
C GLN A 173 8.22 -18.23 4.90
N ALA A 174 8.64 -17.00 5.19
CA ALA A 174 8.15 -16.23 6.34
C ALA A 174 6.64 -15.95 6.25
N MET A 175 6.13 -15.61 5.06
CA MET A 175 4.70 -15.40 4.82
C MET A 175 3.87 -16.67 5.08
N LEU A 176 4.42 -17.83 4.72
CA LEU A 176 3.72 -19.13 4.81
C LEU A 176 3.83 -19.79 6.18
N ARG A 177 4.71 -19.31 7.07
CA ARG A 177 4.81 -19.77 8.46
C ARG A 177 3.60 -19.32 9.30
N PRO A 178 3.35 -19.95 10.46
CA PRO A 178 2.23 -19.61 11.34
C PRO A 178 2.11 -18.12 11.67
N GLY A 179 3.23 -17.40 11.82
CA GLY A 179 3.25 -15.96 12.03
C GLY A 179 2.66 -15.15 10.87
N GLY A 180 3.04 -15.46 9.62
CA GLY A 180 2.52 -14.81 8.42
C GLY A 180 1.05 -15.16 8.16
N ILE A 181 0.66 -16.42 8.34
CA ILE A 181 -0.76 -16.85 8.30
C ILE A 181 -1.58 -16.10 9.35
N GLY A 182 -1.04 -15.98 10.57
CA GLY A 182 -1.67 -15.26 11.66
C GLY A 182 -1.85 -13.77 11.35
N ALA A 183 -0.84 -13.14 10.72
CA ALA A 183 -0.94 -11.76 10.26
C ALA A 183 -2.06 -11.58 9.22
N LEU A 184 -2.14 -12.48 8.22
CA LEU A 184 -3.24 -12.47 7.25
C LEU A 184 -4.60 -12.62 7.94
N LYS A 185 -4.76 -13.59 8.84
CA LYS A 185 -6.02 -13.78 9.59
C LYS A 185 -6.42 -12.53 10.38
N ARG A 186 -5.47 -11.85 11.03
CA ARG A 186 -5.73 -10.60 11.74
C ARG A 186 -6.17 -9.48 10.79
N ALA A 187 -5.55 -9.39 9.61
CA ALA A 187 -5.92 -8.42 8.59
C ALA A 187 -7.34 -8.70 8.04
N LEU A 188 -7.71 -9.95 7.82
CA LEU A 188 -9.03 -10.33 7.31
C LEU A 188 -10.17 -10.19 8.34
N ALA A 189 -9.85 -10.10 9.63
CA ALA A 189 -10.85 -10.14 10.72
C ALA A 189 -11.67 -8.85 10.89
N MET A 190 -11.29 -7.73 10.27
CA MET A 190 -11.95 -6.43 10.45
C MET A 190 -12.17 -5.75 9.09
N PRO A 191 -13.42 -5.59 8.64
CA PRO A 191 -13.74 -4.81 7.44
C PRO A 191 -13.20 -3.38 7.54
N ARG A 192 -12.45 -2.94 6.53
CA ARG A 192 -11.86 -1.59 6.43
C ARG A 192 -11.32 -1.32 5.04
N LEU A 193 -11.20 -0.04 4.68
CA LEU A 193 -10.68 0.39 3.38
C LEU A 193 -9.27 -0.20 3.15
N PRO A 194 -9.00 -0.82 1.99
CA PRO A 194 -7.70 -1.39 1.70
C PRO A 194 -6.72 -0.29 1.30
N VAL A 195 -5.97 0.22 2.27
CA VAL A 195 -4.98 1.29 2.05
C VAL A 195 -3.56 0.74 2.08
N MET A 196 -2.61 1.52 1.54
CA MET A 196 -1.21 1.12 1.42
C MET A 196 -0.34 1.46 2.63
N GLN A 197 -0.79 2.28 3.58
CA GLN A 197 0.05 2.75 4.69
C GLN A 197 -0.55 2.38 6.05
N PRO A 198 0.28 2.03 7.06
CA PRO A 198 1.73 1.81 6.97
C PRO A 198 2.09 0.52 6.21
N CYS A 199 3.30 0.45 5.63
CA CYS A 199 3.79 -0.72 4.89
C CYS A 199 5.23 -1.03 5.32
N ASP A 200 5.34 -1.95 6.29
CA ASP A 200 6.57 -2.30 6.99
C ASP A 200 7.05 -3.71 6.59
#